data_AF-A0A2U2D284-F1
#
_entry.id   AF-A0A2U2D284-F1
#
_cell.length_a   1.000
_cell.length_b   1.000
_cell.length_c   1.000
_cell.angle_alpha   90.00
_cell.angle_beta   90.00
_cell.angle_gamma   90.00
#
_symmetry.space_group_name_H-M   'P 1'
#
loop_
_entity.id
_entity.type
_entity.pdbx_description
1 polymer ?
#
loop_
_entity_poly.entity_id
_entity_poly.type
_entity_poly.pdbx_seq_one_letter_code
_entity_poly.pdbx_strand_id
1 'polypeptide(L)'
;MSTSAHASTWQICSLNVLITEVVKQPYPQLQARVVKVSSKQATADCPEANANLTFTPETKDYQSTLPRRQWPKKGQSVQIDYRYLDGICKGDGNSYPCRIKHYPLVGR
;
A
#
# COMPACT_ATOMS: atom_id res chain seq x y z
N MET A 1 3.74 30.48 5.56
CA MET A 1 3.61 29.63 4.35
C MET A 1 4.77 28.64 4.36
N SER A 2 4.54 27.43 4.86
CA SER A 2 5.60 26.42 4.99
C SER A 2 5.58 25.52 3.76
N THR A 3 6.51 25.75 2.85
CA THR A 3 6.84 24.79 1.78
C THR A 3 7.63 23.65 2.42
N SER A 4 6.93 22.62 2.92
CA SER A 4 7.58 21.39 3.38
C SER A 4 8.28 20.74 2.19
N ALA A 5 9.55 20.39 2.36
CA ALA A 5 10.28 19.55 1.42
C ALA A 5 9.54 18.20 1.29
N HIS A 6 8.73 18.04 0.24
CA HIS A 6 7.95 16.85 -0.06
C HIS A 6 8.83 15.73 -0.64
N ALA A 7 9.85 15.29 0.10
CA ALA A 7 10.58 14.05 -0.14
C ALA A 7 11.67 13.90 0.92
N SER A 8 11.43 13.14 1.98
CA SER A 8 12.56 12.62 2.76
C SER A 8 12.24 11.36 3.55
N THR A 9 10.97 11.12 3.92
CA THR A 9 10.65 10.06 4.88
C THR A 9 9.44 9.25 4.45
N TRP A 10 9.68 7.97 4.17
CA TRP A 10 8.62 6.98 4.00
C TRP A 10 7.71 6.96 5.23
N GLN A 11 6.41 7.04 4.99
CA GLN A 11 5.40 6.83 6.01
C GLN A 11 4.94 5.37 5.97
N ILE A 12 4.79 4.72 7.13
CA ILE A 12 4.49 3.28 7.21
C ILE A 12 3.33 3.01 8.16
N CYS A 13 2.35 2.24 7.66
CA CYS A 13 1.20 1.73 8.39
C CYS A 13 1.19 0.21 8.31
N SER A 14 1.27 -0.48 9.45
CA SER A 14 1.04 -1.91 9.52
C SER A 14 -0.46 -2.18 9.53
N LEU A 15 -0.96 -2.84 8.49
CA LEU A 15 -2.37 -3.14 8.30
C LEU A 15 -2.57 -4.66 8.35
N ASN A 16 -3.57 -5.10 9.11
CA ASN A 16 -4.15 -6.42 8.91
C ASN A 16 -5.33 -6.26 7.97
N VAL A 17 -5.32 -7.01 6.88
CA VAL A 17 -6.35 -6.93 5.84
C VAL A 17 -6.95 -8.30 5.58
N LEU A 18 -8.27 -8.34 5.36
CA LEU A 18 -8.99 -9.52 4.93
C LEU A 18 -9.16 -9.46 3.41
N ILE A 19 -8.63 -10.44 2.68
CA ILE A 19 -8.77 -10.49 1.22
C ILE A 19 -10.21 -10.80 0.85
N THR A 20 -10.84 -9.90 0.11
CA THR A 20 -12.24 -10.00 -0.33
C THR A 20 -12.35 -10.57 -1.74
N GLU A 21 -11.38 -10.30 -2.62
CA GLU A 21 -11.39 -10.80 -4.00
C GLU A 21 -10.00 -10.87 -4.62
N VAL A 22 -9.81 -11.80 -5.57
CA VAL A 22 -8.62 -11.85 -6.43
C VAL A 22 -9.01 -11.45 -7.85
N VAL A 23 -8.81 -10.18 -8.16
CA VAL A 23 -9.15 -9.57 -9.46
C VAL A 23 -8.14 -10.06 -10.50
N LYS A 24 -8.64 -10.51 -11.66
CA LYS A 24 -7.80 -11.04 -12.75
C LYS A 24 -7.67 -10.08 -13.94
N GLN A 25 -8.61 -9.17 -14.12
CA GLN A 25 -8.70 -8.23 -15.26
C GLN A 25 -9.10 -6.83 -14.76
N PRO A 26 -8.69 -5.75 -15.45
CA PRO A 26 -7.78 -5.71 -16.59
C PRO A 26 -6.33 -6.06 -16.21
N TYR A 27 -5.95 -5.82 -14.95
CA TYR A 27 -4.66 -6.22 -14.39
C TYR A 27 -4.87 -7.01 -13.10
N PRO A 28 -4.06 -8.06 -12.82
CA PRO A 28 -4.19 -8.81 -11.58
C PRO A 28 -3.98 -7.91 -10.37
N GLN A 29 -4.92 -7.93 -9.42
CA GLN A 29 -4.86 -7.20 -8.15
C GLN A 29 -5.62 -7.96 -7.06
N LEU A 30 -5.36 -7.63 -5.79
CA LEU A 30 -6.13 -8.07 -4.64
C LEU A 30 -7.06 -6.95 -4.21
N GLN A 31 -8.32 -7.31 -3.91
CA GLN A 31 -9.18 -6.48 -3.10
C GLN A 31 -9.16 -7.00 -1.68
N ALA A 32 -9.10 -6.07 -0.72
CA ALA A 32 -9.10 -6.42 0.69
C ALA A 32 -9.84 -5.35 1.51
N ARG A 33 -10.30 -5.74 2.69
CA ARG A 33 -10.85 -4.84 3.69
C ARG A 33 -9.86 -4.70 4.85
N VAL A 34 -9.62 -3.47 5.29
CA VAL A 34 -8.77 -3.21 6.46
C VAL A 34 -9.50 -3.68 7.72
N VAL A 35 -8.86 -4.57 8.47
CA VAL A 35 -9.37 -5.11 9.75
C VAL A 35 -8.77 -4.36 10.93
N LYS A 36 -7.45 -4.11 10.87
CA LYS A 36 -6.72 -3.41 11.94
C LYS A 36 -5.66 -2.51 11.34
N VAL A 37 -5.49 -1.34 11.94
CA VAL A 37 -4.50 -0.33 11.56
C VAL A 37 -3.56 -0.10 12.73
N SER A 38 -2.26 -0.03 12.45
CA SER A 38 -1.25 0.44 13.38
C SER A 38 -0.29 1.35 12.62
N SER A 39 -0.31 2.64 12.94
CA SER A 39 0.65 3.59 12.40
C SER A 39 1.99 3.42 13.12
N LYS A 40 3.10 3.40 12.37
CA LYS A 40 4.44 3.44 12.97
C LYS A 40 4.89 4.88 13.28
N GLN A 41 4.21 5.87 12.70
CA GLN A 41 4.47 7.30 12.88
C GLN A 41 3.17 8.03 13.23
N ALA A 42 3.24 9.03 14.11
CA ALA A 42 2.07 9.78 14.57
C ALA A 42 1.38 10.59 13.46
N THR A 43 2.11 10.95 12.41
CA THR A 43 1.64 11.78 11.28
C THR A 43 1.32 10.98 10.03
N ALA A 44 1.35 9.63 10.10
CA ALA A 44 1.06 8.80 8.94
C ALA A 44 -0.44 8.80 8.62
N ASP A 45 -0.78 9.13 7.39
CA ASP A 45 -2.09 9.06 6.76
C ASP A 45 -2.39 7.61 6.36
N CYS A 46 -2.80 6.84 7.36
CA CYS A 46 -3.09 5.41 7.22
C CYS A 46 -4.53 5.18 6.74
N PRO A 47 -4.77 4.17 5.89
CA PRO A 47 -6.13 3.73 5.58
C PRO A 47 -6.90 3.38 6.85
N GLU A 48 -8.16 3.81 6.92
CA GLU A 48 -9.02 3.58 8.08
C GLU A 48 -9.44 2.10 8.22
N ALA A 49 -9.82 1.71 9.43
CA ALA A 49 -10.45 0.41 9.64
C ALA A 49 -11.75 0.32 8.81
N ASN A 50 -12.01 -0.85 8.24
CA ASN A 50 -13.09 -1.14 7.29
C ASN A 50 -12.96 -0.53 5.89
N ALA A 51 -11.91 0.26 5.61
CA ALA A 51 -11.67 0.75 4.26
C ALA A 51 -11.39 -0.40 3.29
N ASN A 52 -11.82 -0.24 2.04
CA ASN A 52 -11.50 -1.17 0.96
C ASN A 52 -10.20 -0.73 0.27
N LEU A 53 -9.30 -1.68 0.09
CA LEU A 53 -8.03 -1.51 -0.60
C LEU A 53 -8.01 -2.36 -1.86
N THR A 54 -7.45 -1.81 -2.92
CA THR A 54 -7.07 -2.58 -4.12
C THR A 54 -5.58 -2.41 -4.33
N PHE A 55 -4.83 -3.51 -4.39
CA PHE A 55 -3.37 -3.46 -4.50
C PHE A 55 -2.78 -4.70 -5.15
N THR A 56 -1.56 -4.56 -5.65
CA THR A 56 -0.72 -5.69 -6.07
C THR A 56 0.23 -6.01 -4.90
N PRO A 57 0.21 -7.23 -4.34
CA PRO A 57 1.09 -7.56 -3.22
C PRO A 57 2.55 -7.57 -3.67
N GLU A 58 3.44 -7.12 -2.80
CA GLU A 58 4.88 -7.05 -3.05
C GLU A 58 5.66 -7.96 -2.08
N THR A 59 6.92 -8.21 -2.42
CA THR A 59 7.89 -8.83 -1.52
C THR A 59 8.13 -7.96 -0.30
N LYS A 60 8.61 -8.56 0.81
CA LYS A 60 8.80 -7.86 2.09
C LYS A 60 9.75 -6.65 2.01
N ASP A 61 10.73 -6.72 1.11
CA ASP A 61 11.69 -5.65 0.79
C ASP A 61 11.15 -4.62 -0.21
N TYR A 62 9.88 -4.73 -0.62
CA TYR A 62 9.15 -3.85 -1.52
C TYR A 62 9.86 -3.57 -2.86
N GLN A 63 10.82 -4.42 -3.26
CA GLN A 63 11.58 -4.28 -4.51
C GLN A 63 10.87 -4.92 -5.70
N SER A 64 9.93 -5.85 -5.45
CA SER A 64 9.26 -6.58 -6.53
C SER A 64 7.83 -6.98 -6.18
N THR A 65 6.99 -7.14 -7.20
CA THR A 65 5.66 -7.72 -7.03
C THR A 65 5.76 -9.19 -6.67
N LEU A 66 4.92 -9.67 -5.76
CA LEU A 66 4.88 -11.07 -5.36
C LEU A 66 4.43 -11.95 -6.53
N PRO A 67 5.04 -13.12 -6.78
CA PRO A 67 4.57 -14.05 -7.80
C PRO A 67 3.11 -14.47 -7.57
N ARG A 68 2.28 -14.46 -8.62
CA ARG A 68 0.82 -14.71 -8.53
C ARG A 68 0.43 -15.99 -7.79
N ARG A 69 1.24 -17.05 -7.91
CA ARG A 69 1.01 -18.34 -7.21
C ARG A 69 1.09 -18.23 -5.68
N GLN A 70 1.76 -17.19 -5.18
CA GLN A 70 1.95 -16.92 -3.76
C GLN A 70 0.95 -15.88 -3.22
N TRP A 71 0.02 -15.40 -4.05
CA TRP A 71 -0.94 -14.41 -3.60
C TRP A 71 -1.87 -15.00 -2.52
N PRO A 72 -2.16 -14.22 -1.47
CA PRO A 72 -3.24 -14.52 -0.55
C PRO A 72 -4.56 -14.79 -1.29
N LYS A 73 -5.28 -15.82 -0.84
CA LYS A 73 -6.59 -16.20 -1.40
C LYS A 73 -7.71 -15.40 -0.73
N LYS A 74 -8.84 -15.31 -1.41
CA LYS A 74 -10.09 -14.79 -0.84
C LYS A 74 -10.40 -15.46 0.50
N GLY A 75 -10.78 -14.65 1.50
CA GLY A 75 -11.06 -15.07 2.87
C GLY A 75 -9.84 -15.16 3.78
N GLN A 76 -8.62 -15.03 3.27
CA GLN A 76 -7.42 -15.02 4.11
C GLN A 76 -7.19 -13.62 4.72
N SER A 77 -6.81 -13.60 5.99
CA SER A 77 -6.27 -12.41 6.64
C SER A 77 -4.75 -12.41 6.50
N VAL A 78 -4.17 -11.27 6.12
CA VAL A 78 -2.72 -11.11 6.00
C VAL A 78 -2.28 -9.77 6.54
N GLN A 79 -1.02 -9.69 6.95
CA GLN A 79 -0.41 -8.44 7.36
C GLN A 79 0.38 -7.82 6.20
N ILE A 80 0.11 -6.55 5.92
CA ILE A 80 0.88 -5.71 4.99
C ILE A 80 1.47 -4.52 5.73
N ASP A 81 2.64 -4.07 5.30
CA ASP A 81 3.22 -2.79 5.74
C ASP A 81 2.96 -1.78 4.64
N TYR A 82 1.77 -1.16 4.61
CA TYR A 82 1.47 -0.09 3.66
C TYR A 82 2.47 1.04 3.82
N ARG A 83 3.21 1.33 2.76
CA ARG A 83 4.19 2.43 2.73
C ARG A 83 3.78 3.45 1.71
N TYR A 84 3.97 4.71 2.04
CA TYR A 84 3.82 5.75 1.04
C TYR A 84 4.85 6.86 1.21
N LEU A 85 5.15 7.51 0.08
CA LEU A 85 5.98 8.69 0.01
C LEU A 85 5.24 9.74 -0.80
N ASP A 86 5.00 10.88 -0.17
CA ASP A 86 4.42 12.05 -0.83
C ASP A 86 5.54 12.91 -1.42
N GLY A 87 5.38 13.27 -2.68
CA GLY A 87 6.36 14.07 -3.38
C GLY A 87 5.83 14.77 -4.62
N ILE A 88 6.76 15.32 -5.40
CA ILE A 88 6.46 15.94 -6.69
C ILE A 88 6.99 15.01 -7.78
N CYS A 89 6.09 14.38 -8.53
CA CYS A 89 6.42 13.55 -9.66
C CYS A 89 6.56 14.40 -10.93
N LYS A 90 7.45 13.96 -11.82
CA LYS A 90 7.63 14.55 -13.15
C LYS A 90 6.93 13.66 -14.17
N GLY A 91 6.10 14.25 -15.02
CA GLY A 91 5.45 13.58 -16.15
C GLY A 91 5.08 14.59 -17.23
N ASP A 92 5.32 14.24 -18.49
CA ASP A 92 4.97 15.05 -19.67
C ASP A 92 5.43 16.52 -19.59
N GLY A 93 6.65 16.75 -19.08
CA GLY A 93 7.22 18.08 -18.91
C GLY A 93 6.68 18.90 -17.73
N ASN A 94 5.73 18.37 -16.97
CA ASN A 94 5.10 19.03 -15.82
C ASN A 94 5.48 18.36 -14.50
N SER A 95 5.39 19.14 -13.41
CA SER A 95 5.58 18.68 -12.04
C SER A 95 4.22 18.68 -11.32
N TYR A 96 3.85 17.56 -10.71
CA TYR A 96 2.57 17.43 -10.00
C TYR A 96 2.75 16.69 -8.67
N PRO A 97 1.94 17.01 -7.64
CA PRO A 97 1.95 16.27 -6.39
C PRO A 97 1.52 14.82 -6.63
N CYS A 98 2.28 13.87 -6.09
CA CYS A 98 2.04 12.45 -6.23
C CYS A 98 2.32 11.70 -4.92
N ARG A 99 1.67 10.55 -4.78
CA ARG A 99 1.89 9.61 -3.68
C ARG A 99 2.34 8.27 -4.25
N ILE A 100 3.58 7.88 -3.99
CA ILE A 100 4.10 6.55 -4.32
C ILE A 100 3.65 5.60 -3.22
N LYS A 101 3.08 4.45 -3.58
CA LYS A 101 2.49 3.50 -2.62
C LYS A 101 3.10 2.11 -2.81
N HIS A 102 3.37 1.44 -1.69
CA HIS A 102 3.84 0.06 -1.65
C HIS A 102 3.00 -0.79 -0.68
N TYR A 103 2.86 -2.07 -1.00
CA TYR A 103 2.05 -3.06 -0.30
C TYR A 103 2.83 -4.38 -0.05
N PRO A 104 3.98 -4.33 0.64
CA PRO A 104 4.76 -5.52 0.98
C PRO A 104 3.99 -6.42 1.96
N LEU A 105 3.94 -7.72 1.66
CA LEU A 105 3.43 -8.71 2.61
C LEU A 105 4.49 -9.05 3.65
N VAL A 106 4.12 -8.92 4.94
CA VAL A 106 5.04 -9.08 6.07
C VAL A 106 4.78 -10.37 6.85
N GLY A 107 3.56 -10.90 6.81
CA GLY A 107 3.15 -12.13 7.48
C GLY A 107 1.83 -12.68 6.93
N ARG A 108 1.66 -14.00 7.03
CA ARG A 108 0.43 -14.74 6.70
C ARG A 108 -0.13 -15.38 7.95
#